data_AF-A0A7S0CMA5-F1
#
_entry.id   AF-A0A7S0CMA5-F1
#
_cell.length_a   1.000
_cell.length_b   1.000
_cell.length_c   1.000
_cell.angle_alpha   90.00
_cell.angle_beta   90.00
_cell.angle_gamma   90.00
#
_symmetry.space_group_name_H-M   'P 1'
#
loop_
_entity.id
_entity.type
_entity.pdbx_description
1 polymer ?
#
loop_
_entity_poly.entity_id
_entity_poly.type
_entity_poly.pdbx_seq_one_letter_code
_entity_poly.pdbx_strand_id
1 'polypeptide(L)'
;SVSIMGKELGSPRSVKLFVNRDDIDFAAVEDLPPACELDLVHPSHLEEHHGSSIDYQLRPAGPFQNITSVTFYFPGNFGDDESDDDVQTSISYIGLKGNGTAVKRQAVKATYEKVAQIKDHKVPGNELMGRFGV
;
A
#
# COMPACT_ATOMS: atom_id res chain seq x y z
N SER A 1 -0.20 -5.65 -7.14
CA SER A 1 -1.09 -6.77 -6.86
C SER A 1 -0.83 -7.33 -5.48
N VAL A 2 -1.80 -8.06 -4.97
CA VAL A 2 -1.73 -8.84 -3.74
C VAL A 2 -2.05 -10.28 -4.10
N SER A 3 -1.34 -11.22 -3.48
CA SER A 3 -1.54 -12.66 -3.71
C SER A 3 -1.70 -13.31 -2.35
N ILE A 4 -2.80 -14.02 -2.12
CA ILE A 4 -3.12 -14.64 -0.82
C ILE A 4 -3.41 -16.11 -1.08
N MET A 5 -2.81 -16.96 -0.26
CA MET A 5 -3.02 -18.41 -0.30
C MET A 5 -3.25 -18.93 1.10
N GLY A 6 -4.36 -19.63 1.28
CA GLY A 6 -4.66 -20.38 2.48
C GLY A 6 -4.64 -21.89 2.24
N LYS A 7 -5.08 -22.64 3.24
CA LYS A 7 -5.11 -24.10 3.20
C LYS A 7 -6.55 -24.60 3.16
N GLU A 8 -6.89 -25.36 2.12
CA GLU A 8 -8.17 -26.09 2.00
C GLU A 8 -9.38 -25.19 2.36
N LEU A 9 -10.29 -25.71 3.18
CA LEU A 9 -11.49 -24.99 3.65
C LEU A 9 -11.14 -23.79 4.56
N GLY A 10 -10.01 -23.84 5.27
CA GLY A 10 -9.53 -22.73 6.07
C GLY A 10 -8.97 -21.57 5.24
N SER A 11 -8.95 -21.64 3.91
CA SER A 11 -8.52 -20.53 3.09
C SER A 11 -9.49 -19.34 3.21
N PRO A 12 -9.01 -18.10 3.38
CA PRO A 12 -9.89 -16.94 3.45
C PRO A 12 -10.68 -16.79 2.15
N ARG A 13 -11.97 -16.46 2.26
CA ARG A 13 -12.85 -16.25 1.10
C ARG A 13 -12.89 -14.81 0.63
N SER A 14 -12.70 -13.88 1.56
CA SER A 14 -12.68 -12.45 1.27
C SER A 14 -11.66 -11.75 2.14
N VAL A 15 -11.20 -10.60 1.67
CA VAL A 15 -10.25 -9.76 2.41
C VAL A 15 -10.60 -8.29 2.21
N LYS A 16 -10.60 -7.56 3.32
CA LYS A 16 -10.70 -6.11 3.36
C LYS A 16 -9.33 -5.52 3.63
N LEU A 17 -8.92 -4.57 2.79
CA LEU A 17 -7.64 -3.89 2.88
C LEU A 17 -7.84 -2.46 3.36
N PHE A 18 -7.06 -2.07 4.38
CA PHE A 18 -6.98 -0.71 4.87
C PHE A 18 -5.54 -0.22 4.71
N VAL A 19 -5.35 1.06 4.37
CA VAL A 19 -4.03 1.62 4.08
C VAL A 19 -3.80 2.90 4.86
N ASN A 20 -2.58 3.09 5.37
CA ASN A 20 -2.15 4.30 6.07
C ASN A 20 -3.06 4.70 7.25
N ARG A 21 -3.59 3.70 7.96
CA ARG A 21 -4.41 3.87 9.16
C ARG A 21 -3.86 3.00 10.28
N ASP A 22 -3.79 3.59 11.46
CA ASP A 22 -3.31 2.94 12.68
C ASP A 22 -4.44 2.69 13.68
N ASP A 23 -5.65 3.16 13.36
CA ASP A 23 -6.88 3.08 14.16
C ASP A 23 -7.81 1.93 13.73
N ILE A 24 -7.24 0.89 13.13
CA ILE A 24 -7.98 -0.28 12.66
C ILE A 24 -7.96 -1.38 13.72
N ASP A 25 -9.13 -1.67 14.28
CA ASP A 25 -9.38 -2.79 15.18
C ASP A 25 -10.66 -3.56 14.76
N PHE A 26 -11.02 -4.62 15.48
CA PHE A 26 -12.18 -5.45 15.14
C PHE A 26 -13.52 -4.70 15.16
N ALA A 27 -13.67 -3.65 15.98
CA ALA A 27 -14.89 -2.86 16.01
C ALA A 27 -14.91 -1.83 14.86
N ALA A 28 -13.79 -1.15 14.65
CA ALA A 28 -13.64 -0.11 13.64
C ALA A 28 -13.79 -0.65 12.21
N VAL A 29 -13.38 -1.90 11.96
CA VAL A 29 -13.47 -2.52 10.63
C VAL A 29 -14.90 -2.73 10.14
N GLU A 30 -15.87 -2.85 11.05
CA GLU A 30 -17.29 -3.01 10.67
C GLU A 30 -17.88 -1.70 10.13
N ASP A 31 -17.49 -0.57 10.71
CA ASP A 31 -18.03 0.75 10.37
C ASP A 31 -17.22 1.49 9.31
N LEU A 32 -15.92 1.19 9.18
CA LEU A 32 -15.02 1.92 8.30
C LEU A 32 -14.99 1.33 6.88
N PRO A 33 -15.08 2.19 5.84
CA PRO A 33 -14.99 1.72 4.47
C PRO A 33 -13.55 1.24 4.17
N PRO A 34 -13.37 0.01 3.64
CA PRO A 34 -12.06 -0.46 3.23
C PRO A 34 -11.57 0.27 1.98
N ALA A 35 -10.25 0.35 1.83
CA ALA A 35 -9.61 0.87 0.62
C ALA A 35 -9.83 -0.05 -0.59
N CYS A 36 -9.91 -1.36 -0.33
CA CYS A 36 -10.30 -2.36 -1.31
C CYS A 36 -10.89 -3.56 -0.59
N GLU A 37 -11.89 -4.15 -1.22
CA GLU A 37 -12.44 -5.45 -0.85
C GLU A 37 -12.18 -6.40 -2.01
N LEU A 38 -11.71 -7.60 -1.71
CA LEU A 38 -11.40 -8.63 -2.69
C LEU A 38 -12.09 -9.93 -2.28
N ASP A 39 -12.80 -10.52 -3.25
CA ASP A 39 -13.26 -11.90 -3.18
C ASP A 39 -12.15 -12.81 -3.68
N LEU A 40 -11.72 -13.72 -2.82
CA LEU A 40 -10.67 -14.68 -3.09
C LEU A 40 -11.29 -15.93 -3.73
N VAL A 41 -10.49 -16.61 -4.54
CA VAL A 41 -10.88 -17.85 -5.22
C VAL A 41 -10.52 -19.05 -4.36
N HIS A 42 -11.39 -20.06 -4.34
CA HIS A 42 -11.17 -21.30 -3.60
C HIS A 42 -9.85 -21.98 -4.03
N PRO A 43 -9.03 -22.49 -3.10
CA PRO A 43 -7.73 -23.08 -3.42
C PRO A 43 -7.79 -24.28 -4.38
N SER A 44 -8.92 -24.99 -4.48
CA SER A 44 -9.10 -26.06 -5.48
C SER A 44 -8.88 -25.59 -6.92
N HIS A 45 -9.21 -24.33 -7.24
CA HIS A 45 -8.94 -23.78 -8.57
C HIS A 45 -7.45 -23.50 -8.82
N LEU A 46 -6.61 -23.47 -7.77
CA LEU A 46 -5.17 -23.30 -7.89
C LEU A 46 -4.45 -24.60 -8.26
N GLU A 47 -5.02 -25.75 -7.87
CA GLU A 47 -4.48 -27.06 -8.23
C GLU A 47 -4.54 -27.30 -9.74
N GLU A 48 -5.59 -26.81 -10.39
CA GLU A 48 -5.72 -26.78 -11.86
C GLU A 48 -4.64 -25.91 -12.54
N HIS A 49 -4.07 -24.95 -11.81
CA HIS A 49 -3.04 -24.01 -12.29
C HIS A 49 -1.62 -24.32 -11.79
N HIS A 50 -1.35 -25.59 -11.46
CA HIS A 50 -0.03 -26.08 -11.04
C HIS A 50 0.56 -25.35 -9.81
N GLY A 51 -0.28 -24.93 -8.86
CA GLY A 51 0.17 -24.31 -7.61
C GLY A 51 0.69 -22.87 -7.75
N SER A 52 0.37 -22.20 -8.86
CA SER A 52 0.67 -20.78 -9.02
C SER A 52 -0.27 -19.94 -8.18
N SER A 53 0.26 -18.98 -7.41
CA SER A 53 -0.58 -18.04 -6.65
C SER A 53 -1.36 -17.11 -7.57
N ILE A 54 -2.63 -16.82 -7.26
CA ILE A 54 -3.41 -15.82 -7.99
C ILE A 54 -2.98 -14.41 -7.55
N ASP A 55 -2.60 -13.59 -8.53
CA ASP A 55 -2.28 -12.18 -8.34
C ASP A 55 -3.56 -11.34 -8.52
N TYR A 56 -4.10 -10.81 -7.42
CA TYR A 56 -5.21 -9.86 -7.45
C TYR A 56 -4.67 -8.46 -7.75
N GLN A 57 -5.04 -7.92 -8.91
CA GLN A 57 -4.57 -6.60 -9.33
C GLN A 57 -5.33 -5.49 -8.61
N LEU A 58 -4.62 -4.79 -7.73
CA LEU A 58 -5.12 -3.58 -7.10
C LEU A 58 -5.03 -2.39 -8.07
N ARG A 59 -6.03 -1.50 -8.03
CA ARG A 59 -6.00 -0.26 -8.82
C ARG A 59 -4.92 0.69 -8.27
N PRO A 60 -3.85 1.01 -9.03
CA PRO A 60 -2.78 1.88 -8.54
C PRO A 60 -3.20 3.36 -8.47
N ALA A 61 -4.18 3.77 -9.28
CA ALA A 61 -4.80 5.09 -9.21
C ALA A 61 -5.89 5.05 -8.13
N GLY A 62 -5.57 5.53 -6.92
CA GLY A 62 -6.49 5.53 -5.78
C GLY A 62 -5.77 5.35 -4.45
N PRO A 63 -6.35 4.61 -3.49
CA PRO A 63 -5.83 4.55 -2.12
C PRO A 63 -4.46 3.86 -2.02
N PHE A 64 -4.02 3.15 -3.05
CA PHE A 64 -2.76 2.40 -3.05
C PHE A 64 -1.53 3.22 -3.52
N GLN A 65 -1.60 4.55 -3.42
CA GLN A 65 -0.45 5.43 -3.67
C GLN A 65 0.22 5.81 -2.34
N ASN A 66 1.56 5.84 -2.33
CA ASN A 66 2.36 6.24 -1.17
C ASN A 66 1.96 5.51 0.13
N ILE A 67 1.97 4.18 0.07
CA ILE A 67 1.57 3.32 1.18
C ILE A 67 2.75 3.15 2.14
N THR A 68 2.50 3.37 3.43
CA THR A 68 3.45 3.14 4.52
C THR A 68 3.00 2.04 5.48
N SER A 69 1.69 1.82 5.61
CA SER A 69 1.09 0.70 6.35
C SER A 69 -0.08 0.12 5.58
N VAL A 70 -0.26 -1.21 5.69
CA VAL A 70 -1.42 -1.94 5.16
C VAL A 70 -1.92 -2.90 6.22
N THR A 71 -3.22 -2.87 6.48
CA THR A 71 -3.91 -3.80 7.38
C THR A 71 -4.81 -4.71 6.56
N PHE A 72 -4.69 -6.00 6.81
CA PHE A 72 -5.48 -7.06 6.18
C PHE A 72 -6.49 -7.57 7.19
N TYR A 73 -7.77 -7.55 6.82
CA TYR A 73 -8.82 -8.14 7.63
C TYR A 73 -9.55 -9.23 6.84
N PHE A 74 -9.69 -10.40 7.46
CA PHE A 74 -10.29 -11.58 6.88
C PHE A 74 -11.59 -11.89 7.63
N PRO A 75 -12.76 -11.48 7.10
CA PRO A 75 -14.04 -11.66 7.79
C PRO A 75 -14.57 -13.09 7.78
N GLY A 76 -14.05 -13.97 6.91
CA GLY A 76 -14.52 -15.35 6.81
C GLY A 76 -13.66 -16.21 5.89
N ASN A 77 -13.93 -17.50 5.91
CA ASN A 77 -13.23 -18.51 5.12
C ASN A 77 -14.22 -19.38 4.34
N PHE A 78 -13.71 -20.38 3.61
CA PHE A 78 -14.56 -21.26 2.79
C PHE A 78 -15.22 -22.40 3.57
N GLY A 79 -14.75 -22.71 4.78
CA GLY A 79 -15.38 -23.68 5.68
C GLY A 79 -16.76 -23.24 6.18
N ASP A 80 -16.95 -21.93 6.36
CA ASP A 80 -18.23 -21.33 6.76
C ASP A 80 -19.37 -21.67 5.77
N ASP A 81 -19.06 -21.77 4.46
CA ASP A 81 -20.05 -22.09 3.42
C ASP A 81 -20.31 -23.60 3.30
N GLU A 82 -19.39 -24.46 3.77
CA GLU A 82 -19.49 -25.93 3.73
C GLU A 82 -20.12 -26.53 5.01
N SER A 83 -20.74 -25.68 5.86
CA SER A 83 -21.44 -26.09 7.11
C SER A 83 -20.53 -26.70 8.19
N ASP A 84 -19.25 -26.34 8.21
CA ASP A 84 -18.28 -26.75 9.22
C ASP A 84 -17.77 -25.50 9.96
N ASP A 85 -18.58 -25.01 10.91
CA ASP A 85 -18.36 -23.75 11.65
C ASP A 85 -17.09 -23.78 12.55
N ASP A 86 -16.42 -24.94 12.68
CA ASP A 86 -15.20 -25.11 13.48
C ASP A 86 -13.90 -24.92 12.67
N VAL A 87 -13.99 -24.61 11.37
CA VAL A 87 -12.82 -24.46 10.51
C VAL A 87 -12.14 -23.10 10.71
N GLN A 88 -10.96 -23.12 11.33
CA GLN A 88 -10.15 -21.91 11.53
C GLN A 88 -9.52 -21.41 10.22
N THR A 89 -9.56 -20.09 10.01
CA THR A 89 -8.85 -19.45 8.89
C THR A 89 -7.35 -19.67 8.98
N SER A 90 -6.76 -20.22 7.92
CA SER A 90 -5.34 -20.55 7.81
C SER A 90 -4.74 -19.92 6.56
N ILE A 91 -3.68 -19.12 6.77
CA ILE A 91 -2.98 -18.40 5.70
C ILE A 91 -1.56 -18.95 5.62
N SER A 92 -1.19 -19.47 4.45
CA SER A 92 0.13 -20.02 4.19
C SER A 92 1.06 -19.00 3.51
N TYR A 93 0.50 -18.10 2.70
CA TYR A 93 1.29 -17.13 1.97
C TYR A 93 0.54 -15.82 1.73
N ILE A 94 1.26 -14.70 1.89
CA ILE A 94 0.84 -13.37 1.47
C ILE A 94 1.97 -12.75 0.66
N GLY A 95 1.68 -12.44 -0.60
CA GLY A 95 2.57 -11.76 -1.54
C GLY A 95 2.10 -10.34 -1.80
N LEU A 96 3.00 -9.37 -1.71
CA LEU A 96 2.79 -8.00 -2.13
C LEU A 96 3.70 -7.70 -3.32
N LYS A 97 3.11 -7.26 -4.43
CA LYS A 97 3.85 -6.88 -5.64
C LYS A 97 3.47 -5.48 -6.06
N GLY A 98 4.47 -4.61 -6.16
CA GLY A 98 4.28 -3.21 -6.54
C GLY A 98 5.61 -2.50 -6.73
N ASN A 99 5.53 -1.23 -7.08
CA ASN A 99 6.71 -0.38 -7.22
C ASN A 99 6.95 0.37 -5.90
N GLY A 100 8.02 0.01 -5.21
CA GLY A 100 8.45 0.71 -4.01
C GLY A 100 9.07 2.05 -4.36
N THR A 101 8.61 3.11 -3.73
CA THR A 101 9.30 4.40 -3.73
C THR A 101 10.35 4.38 -2.62
N ALA A 102 11.62 4.63 -2.91
CA ALA A 102 12.72 4.66 -1.91
C ALA A 102 12.64 5.86 -0.93
N VAL A 103 11.46 6.44 -0.75
CA VAL A 103 11.19 7.58 0.11
C VAL A 103 11.32 7.11 1.56
N LYS A 104 12.36 7.59 2.24
CA LYS A 104 12.55 7.34 3.66
C LYS A 104 11.76 8.38 4.44
N ARG A 105 11.08 7.96 5.53
CA ARG A 105 10.56 8.87 6.56
C ARG A 105 11.74 9.50 7.30
N GLN A 106 12.33 10.52 6.70
CA GLN A 106 13.38 11.33 7.30
C GLN A 106 12.94 12.79 7.28
N ALA A 107 13.39 13.57 8.27
CA ALA A 107 13.15 15.00 8.28
C ALA A 107 13.71 15.60 6.98
N VAL A 108 12.83 16.20 6.18
CA VAL A 108 13.26 16.96 5.01
C VAL A 108 14.02 18.17 5.56
N LYS A 109 15.33 18.25 5.26
CA LYS A 109 16.11 19.45 5.55
C LYS A 109 15.67 20.55 4.57
N ALA A 110 14.58 21.22 4.89
CA ALA A 110 14.14 22.40 4.17
C ALA A 110 14.97 23.59 4.65
N THR A 111 15.85 24.11 3.79
CA THR A 111 16.53 25.37 4.06
C THR A 111 15.53 26.50 3.78
N TYR A 112 14.98 27.10 4.82
CA TYR A 112 14.17 28.31 4.67
C TYR A 112 15.10 29.53 4.68
N GLU A 113 15.36 30.10 3.52
CA GLU A 113 16.08 31.37 3.43
C GLU A 113 15.10 32.53 3.54
N LYS A 114 15.25 33.36 4.58
CA LYS A 114 14.41 34.56 4.78
C LYS A 114 14.89 35.77 3.94
N VAL A 115 16.03 35.63 3.24
CA VAL A 115 16.65 36.67 2.41
C VAL A 115 17.14 36.00 1.12
N ALA A 116 16.87 36.62 -0.02
CA ALA A 116 17.30 36.10 -1.32
C ALA A 116 18.84 35.95 -1.39
N GLN A 117 19.34 34.80 -1.85
CA GLN A 117 20.73 34.67 -2.27
C GLN A 117 20.98 35.53 -3.52
N ILE A 118 21.57 36.72 -3.34
CA ILE A 118 22.00 37.59 -4.45
C ILE A 118 23.00 36.87 -5.38
N LYS A 119 23.72 35.86 -4.88
CA LYS A 119 24.64 35.04 -5.68
C LYS A 119 23.95 34.14 -6.72
N ASP A 120 22.69 33.76 -6.48
CA ASP A 120 21.96 32.82 -7.34
C ASP A 120 21.11 33.55 -8.39
N HIS A 121 20.76 34.81 -8.13
CA HIS A 121 20.12 35.68 -9.11
C HIS A 121 21.16 36.41 -9.98
N LYS A 122 21.73 35.70 -10.96
CA LYS A 122 22.48 36.36 -12.04
C LYS A 122 21.51 37.13 -12.93
N VAL A 123 21.36 38.44 -12.66
CA VAL A 123 20.77 39.36 -13.63
C VAL A 123 21.74 39.50 -14.81
N PRO A 124 21.31 39.19 -16.05
CA PRO A 124 22.12 39.48 -17.22
C PRO A 124 22.31 41.00 -17.31
N GLY A 125 23.55 41.49 -17.16
CA GLY A 125 23.90 42.89 -17.42
C GLY A 125 24.78 43.61 -16.40
N ASN A 126 25.11 43.01 -15.26
CA ASN A 126 25.85 43.72 -14.20
C ASN A 126 27.39 43.65 -14.29
N GLU A 127 27.95 43.26 -15.44
CA GLU A 127 29.40 43.13 -15.65
C GLU A 127 30.12 44.47 -16.00
N LEU A 128 29.41 45.61 -16.00
CA LEU A 128 29.95 46.89 -16.52
C LEU A 128 30.04 48.06 -15.53
N MET A 129 29.70 47.90 -14.25
CA MET A 129 29.81 49.00 -13.27
C MET A 129 30.82 48.67 -12.17
N GLY A 130 32.10 48.73 -12.55
CA GLY A 130 33.21 48.55 -11.61
C GLY A 130 34.49 49.21 -12.10
N ARG A 131 34.41 50.38 -12.74
CA ARG A 131 35.62 51.13 -13.13
C ARG A 131 35.36 52.63 -13.37
N PHE A 132 35.04 53.37 -12.32
CA PHE A 132 35.32 54.82 -12.29
C PHE A 132 35.83 55.18 -10.90
N GLY A 133 37.15 55.41 -10.83
CA GLY A 133 37.76 56.06 -9.68
C GLY A 133 37.70 57.57 -9.84
N VAL A 134 37.51 58.26 -8.73
CA VAL A 134 38.31 59.40 -8.26
C VAL A 134 38.26 59.39 -6.73
#